data_AF-A0A1V2PFS4-F1
#
_entry.id   AF-A0A1V2PFS4-F1
#
_cell.length_a   1.000
_cell.length_b   1.000
_cell.length_c   1.000
_cell.angle_alpha   90.00
_cell.angle_beta   90.00
_cell.angle_gamma   90.00
#
_symmetry.space_group_name_H-M   'P 1'
#
loop_
_entity.id
_entity.type
_entity.pdbx_description
1 polymer ?
#
loop_
_entity_poly.entity_id
_entity_poly.type
_entity_poly.pdbx_seq_one_letter_code
_entity_poly.pdbx_strand_id
1 'polypeptide(L)'
;MAYDDVEAELRKHPEVRACVVAKIRTGPRKHTLVAYVVTTGPADPAGIRAFLSQPRLPAKRIPQAVIPVDTLPRTSSGELDRSGLPLPVLPGRATGGKEALFDMGDRPLAGLVLVLAVFIGFLAFVLTNVFWPGSTDLSVVPQPYAGLFTGLYAAECLALGLGIGFLLLGRGRLTRMGRPPWLTTLAHLSVVWLLVAWWPQDNFYRLAAKTDWGRQAALVYGFNVTLMIAAAVLVAFALRERRVD
;
A
#
# COMPACT_ATOMS: atom_id res chain seq x y z
N MET A 1 -10.08 29.59 -12.30
CA MET A 1 -11.16 29.12 -13.19
C MET A 1 -12.08 28.23 -12.39
N ALA A 2 -13.14 28.83 -11.85
CA ALA A 2 -14.01 28.20 -10.87
C ALA A 2 -15.25 27.62 -11.56
N TYR A 3 -15.71 26.47 -11.07
CA TYR A 3 -16.87 25.74 -11.59
C TYR A 3 -18.19 26.36 -11.10
N ASP A 4 -18.24 27.69 -11.03
CA ASP A 4 -19.29 28.48 -10.39
C ASP A 4 -20.64 28.29 -11.08
N ASP A 5 -20.64 27.99 -12.38
CA ASP A 5 -21.82 27.64 -13.17
C ASP A 5 -22.49 26.36 -12.65
N VAL A 6 -21.69 25.33 -12.38
CA VAL A 6 -22.17 24.05 -11.85
C VAL A 6 -22.57 24.19 -10.38
N GLU A 7 -21.81 24.96 -9.60
CA GLU A 7 -22.14 25.23 -8.21
C GLU A 7 -23.42 26.06 -8.07
N ALA A 8 -23.65 27.04 -8.94
CA ALA A 8 -24.89 27.83 -8.96
C ALA A 8 -26.11 26.96 -9.24
N GLU A 9 -26.00 25.95 -10.11
CA GLU A 9 -27.09 25.01 -10.34
C GLU A 9 -27.28 24.05 -9.17
N LEU A 10 -26.20 23.55 -8.56
CA LEU A 10 -26.26 22.71 -7.36
C LEU A 10 -26.97 23.41 -6.19
N ARG A 11 -26.75 24.72 -6.00
CA ARG A 11 -27.40 25.52 -4.96
C ARG A 11 -28.92 25.66 -5.13
N LYS A 12 -29.48 25.34 -6.31
CA LYS A 12 -30.92 25.33 -6.54
C LYS A 12 -31.60 24.03 -6.08
N HIS A 13 -30.82 22.99 -5.77
CA HIS A 13 -31.36 21.73 -5.27
C HIS A 13 -31.84 21.92 -3.82
N PRO A 14 -33.10 21.55 -3.48
CA PRO A 14 -33.68 21.81 -2.15
C PRO A 14 -32.87 21.21 -0.98
N GLU A 15 -32.16 20.12 -1.23
CA GLU A 15 -31.38 19.41 -0.21
C GLU A 15 -29.94 19.93 -0.07
N VAL A 16 -29.46 20.81 -0.96
CA VAL A 16 -28.07 21.27 -0.96
C VAL A 16 -27.94 22.59 -0.19
N ARG A 17 -27.26 22.56 0.97
CA ARG A 17 -26.97 23.73 1.81
C ARG A 17 -25.74 24.50 1.32
N ALA A 18 -24.69 23.77 0.94
CA ALA A 18 -23.45 24.33 0.42
C ALA A 18 -22.80 23.34 -0.55
N CYS A 19 -22.03 23.84 -1.52
CA CYS A 19 -21.30 22.98 -2.43
C CYS A 19 -19.99 23.61 -2.92
N VAL A 20 -19.08 22.75 -3.35
CA VAL A 20 -17.92 23.09 -4.19
C VAL A 20 -17.76 22.04 -5.27
N VAL A 21 -17.39 22.47 -6.47
CA VAL A 21 -16.99 21.56 -7.55
C VAL A 21 -15.48 21.66 -7.76
N ALA A 22 -14.81 20.51 -7.75
CA ALA A 22 -13.36 20.41 -7.91
C ALA A 22 -12.98 19.37 -8.96
N LYS A 23 -11.89 19.64 -9.68
CA LYS A 23 -11.27 18.69 -10.60
C LYS A 23 -10.18 17.93 -9.87
N ILE A 24 -10.37 16.63 -9.70
CA ILE A 24 -9.51 15.77 -8.89
C ILE A 24 -8.76 14.81 -9.81
N ARG A 25 -7.46 14.66 -9.56
CA ARG A 25 -6.64 13.68 -10.28
C ARG A 25 -6.92 12.28 -9.73
N THR A 26 -7.61 11.46 -10.52
CA THR A 26 -8.00 10.08 -10.20
C THR A 26 -7.06 9.02 -10.78
N GLY A 27 -5.99 9.44 -11.47
CA GLY A 27 -4.94 8.56 -12.00
C GLY A 27 -3.82 9.34 -12.70
N PRO A 28 -2.81 8.66 -13.29
CA PRO A 28 -1.62 9.30 -13.87
C PRO A 28 -1.92 10.36 -14.94
N ARG A 29 -3.03 10.21 -15.69
CA ARG A 29 -3.50 11.16 -16.71
C ARG A 29 -5.00 11.45 -16.65
N LYS A 30 -5.71 10.94 -15.64
CA LYS A 30 -7.17 11.08 -15.53
C LYS A 30 -7.54 12.12 -14.48
N HIS A 31 -8.36 13.07 -14.90
CA HIS A 31 -8.97 14.05 -14.02
C HIS A 31 -10.48 13.88 -14.08
N THR A 32 -11.10 13.85 -12.91
CA THR A 32 -12.54 13.70 -12.77
C THR A 32 -13.09 14.92 -12.06
N LEU A 33 -14.21 15.43 -12.55
CA LEU A 33 -14.97 16.49 -11.89
C LEU A 33 -15.83 15.88 -10.78
N VAL A 34 -15.69 16.38 -9.56
CA VAL A 34 -16.42 15.92 -8.37
C VAL A 34 -17.08 17.11 -7.69
N ALA A 35 -18.33 16.93 -7.28
CA ALA A 35 -19.06 17.88 -6.46
C ALA A 35 -19.06 17.42 -5.01
N TYR A 36 -18.66 18.28 -4.09
CA TYR A 36 -18.84 18.07 -2.66
C TYR A 36 -20.04 18.89 -2.22
N VAL A 37 -20.97 18.27 -1.51
CA VAL A 37 -22.22 18.89 -1.10
C VAL A 37 -22.41 18.71 0.40
N VAL A 38 -22.86 19.76 1.07
CA VAL A 38 -23.38 19.71 2.43
C VAL A 38 -24.90 19.68 2.31
N THR A 39 -25.54 18.66 2.85
CA THR A 39 -27.01 18.51 2.76
C THR A 39 -27.71 18.97 4.03
N THR A 40 -28.99 19.34 3.93
CA THR A 40 -29.84 19.70 5.08
C THR A 40 -30.48 18.49 5.76
N GLY A 41 -30.39 17.31 5.15
CA GLY A 41 -30.94 16.03 5.63
C GLY A 41 -30.19 14.83 5.02
N PRO A 42 -30.79 13.61 5.04
CA PRO A 42 -30.20 12.41 4.44
C PRO A 42 -29.80 12.68 3.00
N ALA A 43 -28.53 12.42 2.66
CA ALA A 43 -28.04 12.76 1.33
C ALA A 43 -28.48 11.72 0.29
N ASP A 44 -29.01 12.18 -0.85
CA ASP A 44 -29.19 11.39 -2.06
C ASP A 44 -28.24 11.88 -3.19
N PRO A 45 -26.99 11.38 -3.24
CA PRO A 45 -26.04 11.74 -4.29
C PRO A 45 -26.52 11.42 -5.71
N ALA A 46 -27.36 10.40 -5.88
CA ALA A 46 -27.86 9.99 -7.18
C ALA A 46 -28.93 10.96 -7.69
N GLY A 47 -29.88 11.34 -6.82
CA GLY A 47 -30.87 12.38 -7.09
C GLY A 47 -30.24 13.74 -7.39
N ILE A 48 -29.27 14.16 -6.59
CA ILE A 48 -28.55 15.43 -6.80
C ILE A 48 -27.81 15.44 -8.15
N ARG A 49 -27.17 14.32 -8.54
CA ARG A 49 -26.51 14.20 -9.84
C ARG A 49 -27.50 14.16 -11.00
N ALA A 50 -28.66 13.53 -10.82
CA ALA A 50 -29.72 13.52 -11.81
C ALA A 50 -30.29 14.92 -12.05
N PHE A 51 -30.42 15.73 -10.99
CA PHE A 51 -30.82 17.13 -11.09
C PHE A 51 -29.87 17.96 -11.98
N LEU A 52 -28.56 17.73 -11.87
CA LEU A 52 -27.58 18.38 -12.76
C LEU A 52 -27.59 17.87 -14.21
N SER A 53 -28.23 16.73 -14.47
CA SER A 53 -28.36 16.16 -15.82
C SER A 53 -29.54 16.74 -16.60
N GLN A 54 -30.28 17.68 -16.02
CA GLN A 54 -31.30 18.46 -16.71
C GLN A 54 -30.67 19.33 -17.83
N PRO A 55 -31.42 19.71 -18.88
CA PRO A 55 -30.88 20.21 -20.17
C PRO A 55 -30.09 21.53 -20.14
N ARG A 56 -29.76 22.07 -18.97
CA ARG A 56 -29.12 23.37 -18.79
C ARG A 56 -27.58 23.32 -18.75
N LEU A 57 -26.98 22.14 -18.50
CA LEU A 57 -25.52 21.98 -18.41
C LEU A 57 -24.98 21.02 -19.47
N PRO A 58 -23.86 21.34 -20.15
CA PRO A 58 -23.20 20.40 -21.05
C PRO A 58 -22.74 19.14 -20.31
N ALA A 59 -22.85 17.96 -20.94
CA ALA A 59 -22.50 16.69 -20.32
C ALA A 59 -21.06 16.62 -19.74
N LYS A 60 -20.12 17.39 -20.31
CA LYS A 60 -18.71 17.48 -19.83
C LYS A 60 -18.55 18.29 -18.54
N ARG A 61 -19.54 19.13 -18.18
CA ARG A 61 -19.58 19.96 -16.98
C ARG A 61 -20.31 19.27 -15.82
N ILE A 62 -21.01 18.17 -16.09
CA ILE A 62 -21.69 17.39 -15.05
C ILE A 62 -20.63 16.63 -14.24
N PRO A 63 -20.58 16.81 -12.91
CA PRO A 63 -19.70 16.04 -12.03
C PRO A 63 -19.93 14.53 -12.19
N GLN A 64 -18.85 13.75 -12.23
CA GLN A 64 -18.94 12.30 -12.33
C GLN A 64 -19.33 11.67 -10.98
N ALA A 65 -19.12 12.39 -9.87
CA ALA A 65 -19.64 12.02 -8.56
C ALA A 65 -20.05 13.24 -7.75
N VAL A 66 -20.99 12.98 -6.84
CA VAL A 66 -21.45 13.88 -5.78
C VAL A 66 -21.07 13.21 -4.46
N ILE A 67 -20.37 13.92 -3.60
CA ILE A 67 -19.90 13.42 -2.30
C ILE A 67 -20.51 14.28 -1.20
N PRO A 68 -21.39 13.71 -0.36
CA PRO A 68 -21.85 14.37 0.85
C PRO A 68 -20.68 14.56 1.82
N VAL A 69 -20.54 15.75 2.37
CA VAL A 69 -19.58 16.07 3.43
C VAL A 69 -20.30 16.84 4.54
N ASP A 70 -19.89 16.62 5.78
CA ASP A 70 -20.50 17.28 6.94
C ASP A 70 -20.27 18.80 6.91
N THR A 71 -19.06 19.21 6.53
CA THR A 71 -18.69 20.63 6.35
C THR A 71 -17.68 20.78 5.22
N LEU A 72 -17.64 21.97 4.62
CA LEU A 72 -16.61 22.33 3.65
C LEU A 72 -15.39 22.88 4.39
N PRO A 73 -14.18 22.30 4.21
CA PRO A 73 -12.97 22.77 4.86
C PRO A 73 -12.63 24.20 4.43
N ARG A 74 -12.27 25.04 5.39
CA ARG A 74 -11.88 26.44 5.18
C ARG A 74 -10.52 26.70 5.81
N THR A 75 -9.74 27.55 5.16
CA THR A 75 -8.48 28.11 5.67
C THR A 75 -8.76 29.07 6.84
N SER A 76 -7.72 29.44 7.59
CA SER A 76 -7.80 30.41 8.69
C SER A 76 -8.23 31.81 8.26
N SER A 77 -8.07 32.17 6.97
CA SER A 77 -8.60 33.39 6.36
C SER A 77 -10.07 33.28 5.93
N GLY A 78 -10.71 32.11 6.12
CA GLY A 78 -12.12 31.88 5.78
C GLY A 78 -12.37 31.45 4.34
N GLU A 79 -11.32 31.35 3.51
CA GLU A 79 -11.39 30.85 2.14
C GLU A 79 -11.50 29.34 2.09
N LEU A 80 -12.10 28.78 1.05
CA LEU A 80 -12.28 27.33 0.90
C LEU A 80 -10.93 26.60 0.73
N ASP A 81 -10.63 25.67 1.63
CA ASP A 81 -9.45 24.83 1.55
C ASP A 81 -9.72 23.58 0.68
N ARG A 82 -9.39 23.70 -0.61
CA ARG A 82 -9.55 22.59 -1.57
C ARG A 82 -8.60 21.42 -1.32
N SER A 83 -7.54 21.61 -0.54
CA SER A 83 -6.57 20.55 -0.23
C SER A 83 -7.09 19.60 0.85
N GLY A 84 -8.01 20.07 1.71
CA GLY A 84 -8.67 19.27 2.74
C GLY A 84 -9.86 18.43 2.25
N LEU A 85 -10.20 18.45 0.95
CA LEU A 85 -11.35 17.72 0.42
C LEU A 85 -11.07 16.20 0.32
N PRO A 86 -11.97 15.32 0.84
CA PRO A 86 -11.78 13.87 0.80
C PRO A 86 -11.69 13.34 -0.63
N LEU A 87 -10.77 12.42 -0.92
CA LEU A 87 -10.66 11.84 -2.27
C LEU A 87 -11.88 10.96 -2.62
N PRO A 88 -12.44 11.08 -3.84
CA PRO A 88 -13.61 10.33 -4.26
C PRO A 88 -13.31 8.84 -4.49
N VAL A 89 -14.06 7.95 -3.83
CA VAL A 89 -14.14 6.54 -4.23
C VAL A 89 -15.21 6.43 -5.32
N LEU A 90 -14.80 6.52 -6.59
CA LEU A 90 -15.72 6.48 -7.73
C LEU A 90 -16.08 5.02 -8.07
N PRO A 91 -17.34 4.58 -7.98
CA PRO A 91 -17.76 3.29 -8.53
C PRO A 91 -17.70 3.34 -10.06
N GLY A 92 -16.87 2.46 -10.64
CA GLY A 92 -16.81 2.26 -12.08
C GLY A 92 -18.15 1.80 -12.64
N ARG A 93 -18.60 2.45 -13.71
CA ARG A 93 -19.86 2.18 -14.39
C ARG A 93 -19.90 0.73 -14.89
N ALA A 94 -20.79 -0.06 -14.31
CA ALA A 94 -21.01 -1.46 -14.65
C ALA A 94 -21.70 -1.58 -16.03
N THR A 95 -20.98 -2.12 -17.00
CA THR A 95 -21.56 -2.91 -18.09
C THR A 95 -21.22 -4.37 -17.78
N GLY A 96 -22.27 -5.16 -17.57
CA GLY A 96 -22.17 -6.50 -16.98
C GLY A 96 -21.47 -7.54 -17.86
N GLY A 97 -20.94 -8.55 -17.18
CA GLY A 97 -20.49 -9.79 -17.80
C GLY A 97 -19.37 -10.46 -17.00
N LYS A 98 -19.70 -11.15 -15.89
CA LYS A 98 -18.89 -12.19 -15.21
C LYS A 98 -17.38 -11.94 -14.94
N GLU A 99 -16.85 -10.75 -15.17
CA GLU A 99 -15.47 -10.32 -14.90
C GLU A 99 -15.36 -9.51 -13.59
N ALA A 100 -16.35 -9.66 -12.70
CA ALA A 100 -16.27 -9.17 -11.31
C ALA A 100 -15.37 -10.07 -10.42
N LEU A 101 -14.52 -10.89 -11.04
CA LEU A 101 -13.47 -11.64 -10.40
C LEU A 101 -12.15 -10.88 -10.64
N PHE A 102 -11.84 -9.96 -9.72
CA PHE A 102 -10.55 -9.26 -9.56
C PHE A 102 -10.30 -7.99 -10.40
N ASP A 103 -10.74 -6.86 -9.83
CA ASP A 103 -10.15 -5.51 -9.93
C ASP A 103 -8.62 -5.54 -10.14
N MET A 104 -8.17 -5.21 -11.36
CA MET A 104 -6.89 -5.66 -11.95
C MET A 104 -5.81 -4.56 -12.07
N GLY A 105 -5.88 -3.49 -11.25
CA GLY A 105 -4.86 -2.43 -11.25
C GLY A 105 -3.66 -2.71 -10.33
N ASP A 106 -3.91 -3.37 -9.20
CA ASP A 106 -2.92 -3.57 -8.12
C ASP A 106 -2.80 -5.02 -7.61
N ARG A 107 -3.72 -5.92 -8.03
CA ARG A 107 -3.70 -7.36 -7.75
C ARG A 107 -2.69 -8.18 -8.57
N PRO A 108 -2.36 -7.88 -9.86
CA PRO A 108 -1.41 -8.72 -10.59
C PRO A 108 0.00 -8.62 -10.00
N LEU A 109 0.39 -7.46 -9.46
CA LEU A 109 1.70 -7.28 -8.83
C LEU A 109 1.79 -8.01 -7.48
N ALA A 110 0.75 -7.94 -6.65
CA ALA A 110 0.70 -8.70 -5.40
C ALA A 110 0.69 -10.22 -5.66
N GLY A 111 -0.09 -10.67 -6.65
CA GLY A 111 -0.10 -12.06 -7.09
C GLY A 111 1.25 -12.50 -7.65
N LEU A 112 1.91 -11.67 -8.47
CA LEU A 112 3.24 -11.95 -9.01
C LEU A 112 4.30 -12.00 -7.91
N VAL A 113 4.27 -11.08 -6.93
CA VAL A 113 5.15 -11.13 -5.76
C VAL A 113 4.93 -12.43 -4.99
N LEU A 114 3.68 -12.86 -4.80
CA LEU A 114 3.38 -14.10 -4.10
C LEU A 114 3.87 -15.34 -4.87
N VAL A 115 3.65 -15.38 -6.19
CA VAL A 115 4.14 -16.48 -7.04
C VAL A 115 5.66 -16.55 -7.03
N LEU A 116 6.33 -15.40 -7.19
CA LEU A 116 7.78 -15.31 -7.07
C LEU A 116 8.25 -15.73 -5.68
N ALA A 117 7.54 -15.32 -4.63
CA ALA A 117 7.90 -15.67 -3.26
C ALA A 117 7.80 -17.17 -2.99
N VAL A 118 6.74 -17.82 -3.46
CA VAL A 118 6.59 -19.28 -3.34
C VAL A 118 7.65 -20.00 -4.16
N PHE A 119 7.90 -19.56 -5.40
CA PHE A 119 8.92 -20.17 -6.26
C PHE A 119 10.32 -20.04 -5.68
N ILE A 120 10.70 -18.84 -5.26
CA ILE A 120 12.01 -18.56 -4.66
C ILE A 120 12.15 -19.25 -3.30
N GLY A 121 11.11 -19.24 -2.47
CA GLY A 121 11.11 -19.94 -1.19
C GLY A 121 11.25 -21.45 -1.35
N PHE A 122 10.54 -22.04 -2.33
CA PHE A 122 10.72 -23.45 -2.67
C PHE A 122 12.15 -23.74 -3.16
N LEU A 123 12.69 -22.90 -4.04
CA LEU A 123 14.05 -23.06 -4.53
C LEU A 123 15.07 -22.95 -3.40
N ALA A 124 14.90 -21.99 -2.48
CA ALA A 124 15.75 -21.84 -1.29
C ALA A 124 15.67 -23.05 -0.37
N PHE A 125 14.46 -23.61 -0.17
CA PHE A 125 14.27 -24.81 0.63
C PHE A 125 15.02 -26.01 0.04
N VAL A 126 14.87 -26.26 -1.28
CA VAL A 126 15.56 -27.36 -1.97
C VAL A 126 17.07 -27.15 -2.01
N LEU A 127 17.53 -25.93 -2.30
CA LEU A 127 18.95 -25.62 -2.42
C LEU A 127 19.65 -25.43 -1.07
N THR A 128 18.94 -25.37 0.05
CA THR A 128 19.54 -25.13 1.38
C THR A 128 20.75 -26.04 1.63
N ASN A 129 20.62 -27.35 1.43
CA ASN A 129 21.70 -28.28 1.76
C ASN A 129 22.93 -28.19 0.84
N VAL A 130 22.80 -27.58 -0.35
CA VAL A 130 23.92 -27.34 -1.27
C VAL A 130 24.91 -26.31 -0.70
N PHE A 131 24.43 -25.53 0.25
CA PHE A 131 24.72 -24.11 0.31
C PHE A 131 24.98 -23.80 1.81
N TRP A 132 24.24 -24.51 2.70
CA TRP A 132 24.43 -24.66 4.13
C TRP A 132 24.33 -26.15 4.51
N PRO A 133 25.39 -26.95 4.26
CA PRO A 133 25.34 -28.40 4.48
C PRO A 133 25.02 -28.79 5.92
N GLY A 134 24.02 -29.66 6.12
CA GLY A 134 23.65 -30.19 7.44
C GLY A 134 22.82 -29.23 8.30
N SER A 135 22.47 -28.03 7.80
CA SER A 135 21.68 -27.07 8.58
C SER A 135 20.24 -27.52 8.83
N THR A 136 19.69 -28.40 7.99
CA THR A 136 18.33 -28.95 8.14
C THR A 136 18.31 -30.33 8.80
N ASP A 137 19.42 -30.78 9.38
CA ASP A 137 19.45 -32.07 10.06
C ASP A 137 18.70 -32.00 11.39
N LEU A 138 17.55 -32.67 11.43
CA LEU A 138 16.68 -32.79 12.60
C LEU A 138 16.61 -34.24 13.10
N SER A 139 17.53 -35.12 12.69
CA SER A 139 17.53 -36.55 13.05
C SER A 139 17.51 -36.81 14.55
N VAL A 140 18.14 -35.93 15.33
CA VAL A 140 18.23 -36.01 16.79
C VAL A 140 17.06 -35.35 17.52
N VAL A 141 16.15 -34.68 16.79
CA VAL A 141 15.05 -33.93 17.38
C VAL A 141 13.79 -34.79 17.42
N PRO A 142 13.19 -35.02 18.61
CA PRO A 142 11.97 -35.82 18.72
C PRO A 142 10.74 -35.10 18.14
N GLN A 143 9.73 -35.87 17.73
CA GLN A 143 8.43 -35.32 17.36
C GLN A 143 7.64 -34.88 18.61
N PRO A 144 6.81 -33.81 18.52
CA PRO A 144 6.46 -33.03 17.33
C PRO A 144 7.43 -31.88 16.99
N TYR A 145 8.51 -31.70 17.76
CA TYR A 145 9.40 -30.55 17.65
C TYR A 145 10.15 -30.47 16.32
N ALA A 146 10.56 -31.61 15.76
CA ALA A 146 11.14 -31.67 14.42
C ALA A 146 10.18 -31.11 13.35
N GLY A 147 8.88 -31.41 13.46
CA GLY A 147 7.85 -30.83 12.60
C GLY A 147 7.73 -29.31 12.76
N LEU A 148 7.78 -28.80 14.00
CA LEU A 148 7.75 -27.36 14.28
C LEU A 148 8.96 -26.62 13.67
N PHE A 149 10.17 -27.17 13.82
CA PHE A 149 11.37 -26.58 13.21
C PHE A 149 11.31 -26.62 11.68
N THR A 150 10.76 -27.68 11.09
CA THR A 150 10.54 -27.76 9.64
C THR A 150 9.56 -26.69 9.17
N GLY A 151 8.47 -26.49 9.90
CA GLY A 151 7.47 -25.44 9.59
C GLY A 151 8.04 -24.03 9.70
N LEU A 152 8.81 -23.75 10.77
CA LEU A 152 9.53 -22.48 10.92
C LEU A 152 10.50 -22.24 9.75
N TYR A 153 11.27 -23.25 9.38
CA TYR A 153 12.24 -23.15 8.29
C TYR A 153 11.57 -22.89 6.93
N ALA A 154 10.42 -23.50 6.67
CA ALA A 154 9.61 -23.20 5.49
C ALA A 154 9.13 -21.73 5.50
N ALA A 155 8.74 -21.19 6.66
CA ALA A 155 8.36 -19.79 6.79
C ALA A 155 9.53 -18.84 6.52
N GLU A 156 10.75 -19.17 6.97
CA GLU A 156 11.97 -18.40 6.67
C GLU A 156 12.28 -18.38 5.17
N CYS A 157 12.16 -19.53 4.48
CA CYS A 157 12.34 -19.62 3.04
C CYS A 157 11.28 -18.78 2.28
N LEU A 158 10.03 -18.82 2.73
CA LEU A 158 8.97 -17.98 2.16
C LEU A 158 9.19 -16.49 2.43
N ALA A 159 9.69 -16.12 3.61
CA ALA A 159 10.06 -14.75 3.93
C ALA A 159 11.17 -14.23 3.01
N LEU A 160 12.20 -15.04 2.75
CA LEU A 160 13.22 -14.75 1.75
C LEU A 160 12.61 -14.50 0.37
N GLY A 161 11.71 -15.38 -0.07
CA GLY A 161 10.99 -15.23 -1.33
C GLY A 161 10.18 -13.94 -1.41
N LEU A 162 9.44 -13.59 -0.35
CA LEU A 162 8.68 -12.33 -0.25
C LEU A 162 9.61 -11.13 -0.29
N GLY A 163 10.75 -11.20 0.39
CA GLY A 163 11.77 -10.15 0.41
C GLY A 163 12.35 -9.89 -0.98
N ILE A 164 12.70 -10.94 -1.73
CA ILE A 164 13.19 -10.80 -3.11
C ILE A 164 12.09 -10.30 -4.04
N GLY A 165 10.86 -10.82 -3.93
CA GLY A 165 9.72 -10.32 -4.68
C GLY A 165 9.47 -8.82 -4.44
N PHE A 166 9.55 -8.38 -3.18
CA PHE A 166 9.42 -6.98 -2.80
C PHE A 166 10.62 -6.12 -3.23
N LEU A 167 11.83 -6.68 -3.26
CA LEU A 167 13.02 -6.01 -3.80
C LEU A 167 12.79 -5.63 -5.26
N LEU A 168 12.27 -6.56 -6.07
CA LEU A 168 12.06 -6.37 -7.50
C LEU A 168 10.86 -5.47 -7.83
N LEU A 169 9.75 -5.63 -7.10
CA LEU A 169 8.45 -5.08 -7.49
C LEU A 169 7.89 -4.04 -6.50
N GLY A 170 8.40 -4.00 -5.27
CA GLY A 170 7.86 -3.20 -4.16
C GLY A 170 8.19 -1.71 -4.21
N ARG A 171 9.30 -1.33 -4.86
CA ARG A 171 9.81 0.06 -4.86
C ARG A 171 8.78 1.08 -5.33
N GLY A 172 8.08 0.77 -6.42
CA GLY A 172 7.09 1.68 -7.02
C GLY A 172 5.95 2.04 -6.06
N ARG A 173 5.57 1.14 -5.15
CA ARG A 173 4.52 1.40 -4.15
C ARG A 173 4.97 2.40 -3.10
N LEU A 174 6.21 2.30 -2.62
CA LEU A 174 6.76 3.24 -1.65
C LEU A 174 6.95 4.63 -2.26
N THR A 175 7.34 4.72 -3.54
CA THR A 175 7.46 6.00 -4.24
C THR A 175 6.11 6.74 -4.35
N ARG A 176 5.00 6.02 -4.54
CA ARG A 176 3.64 6.60 -4.58
C ARG A 176 3.23 7.28 -3.26
N MET A 177 3.92 6.99 -2.14
CA MET A 177 3.66 7.60 -0.84
C MET A 177 4.23 9.02 -0.71
N GLY A 178 4.98 9.54 -1.69
CA GLY A 178 5.41 10.94 -1.72
C GLY A 178 6.49 11.31 -0.70
N ARG A 179 7.32 10.33 -0.32
CA ARG A 179 8.49 10.51 0.55
C ARG A 179 9.74 10.89 -0.27
N PRO A 180 10.76 11.55 0.35
CA PRO A 180 11.99 11.87 -0.37
C PRO A 180 12.69 10.62 -0.90
N PRO A 181 13.35 10.68 -2.09
CA PRO A 181 13.89 9.50 -2.77
C PRO A 181 14.87 8.66 -1.95
N TRP A 182 15.71 9.31 -1.14
CA TRP A 182 16.67 8.61 -0.28
C TRP A 182 15.94 7.81 0.81
N LEU A 183 14.91 8.39 1.45
CA LEU A 183 14.15 7.74 2.52
C LEU A 183 13.27 6.61 1.97
N THR A 184 12.70 6.79 0.78
CA THR A 184 12.02 5.71 0.05
C THR A 184 12.97 4.56 -0.27
N THR A 185 14.21 4.86 -0.65
CA THR A 185 15.22 3.83 -0.91
C THR A 185 15.59 3.09 0.36
N LEU A 186 15.87 3.81 1.45
CA LEU A 186 16.18 3.20 2.74
C LEU A 186 15.03 2.34 3.25
N ALA A 187 13.78 2.82 3.17
CA ALA A 187 12.61 2.05 3.56
C ALA A 187 12.42 0.80 2.69
N HIS A 188 12.63 0.91 1.38
CA HIS A 188 12.57 -0.22 0.47
C HIS A 188 13.58 -1.30 0.85
N LEU A 189 14.85 -0.93 1.03
CA LEU A 189 15.90 -1.84 1.46
C LEU A 189 15.66 -2.40 2.87
N SER A 190 15.06 -1.61 3.76
CA SER A 190 14.75 -2.04 5.13
C SER A 190 13.68 -3.13 5.15
N VAL A 191 12.59 -2.99 4.38
CA VAL A 191 11.58 -4.06 4.24
C VAL A 191 12.21 -5.32 3.65
N VAL A 192 13.03 -5.18 2.61
CA VAL A 192 13.72 -6.33 2.00
C VAL A 192 14.60 -7.03 3.02
N TRP A 193 15.42 -6.29 3.77
CA TRP A 193 16.32 -6.85 4.78
C TRP A 193 15.55 -7.57 5.90
N LEU A 194 14.48 -6.96 6.41
CA LEU A 194 13.60 -7.56 7.42
C LEU A 194 12.95 -8.88 6.97
N LEU A 195 12.88 -9.15 5.67
CA LEU A 195 12.30 -10.38 5.12
C LEU A 195 13.38 -11.39 4.71
N VAL A 196 14.47 -10.93 4.11
CA VAL A 196 15.55 -11.78 3.56
C VAL A 196 16.49 -12.31 4.64
N ALA A 197 16.73 -11.55 5.72
CA ALA A 197 17.78 -11.84 6.69
C ALA A 197 17.61 -13.16 7.44
N TRP A 198 16.37 -13.64 7.66
CA TRP A 198 16.08 -14.80 8.49
C TRP A 198 16.75 -16.09 7.99
N TRP A 199 16.66 -16.36 6.69
CA TRP A 199 17.20 -17.58 6.10
C TRP A 199 18.74 -17.69 6.24
N PRO A 200 19.56 -16.72 5.82
CA PRO A 200 20.99 -16.79 6.05
C PRO A 200 21.34 -16.69 7.54
N GLN A 201 20.63 -15.88 8.33
CA GLN A 201 20.87 -15.73 9.77
C GLN A 201 20.79 -17.09 10.47
N ASP A 202 19.66 -17.79 10.36
CA ASP A 202 19.43 -19.06 11.05
C ASP A 202 20.46 -20.11 10.62
N ASN A 203 20.69 -20.24 9.32
CA ASN A 203 21.68 -21.20 8.84
C ASN A 203 23.12 -20.87 9.26
N PHE A 204 23.51 -19.60 9.32
CA PHE A 204 24.83 -19.22 9.85
C PHE A 204 24.98 -19.56 11.33
N TYR A 205 23.93 -19.42 12.13
CA TYR A 205 23.94 -19.85 13.53
C TYR A 205 24.08 -21.36 13.66
N ARG A 206 23.39 -22.14 12.82
CA ARG A 206 23.48 -23.60 12.83
C ARG A 206 24.86 -24.12 12.46
N LEU A 207 25.55 -23.44 11.56
CA LEU A 207 26.91 -23.78 11.13
C LEU A 207 28.00 -23.25 12.07
N ALA A 208 27.69 -22.25 12.91
CA ALA A 208 28.65 -21.71 13.85
C ALA A 208 28.83 -22.65 15.05
N ALA A 209 30.08 -22.97 15.38
CA ALA A 209 30.37 -23.71 16.61
C ALA A 209 29.82 -22.93 17.82
N LYS A 210 29.16 -23.62 18.74
CA LYS A 210 28.55 -22.99 19.94
C LYS A 210 29.59 -22.37 20.87
N THR A 211 30.85 -22.80 20.77
CA THR A 211 31.98 -22.33 21.56
C THR A 211 32.77 -21.19 20.89
N ASP A 212 32.48 -20.87 19.63
CA ASP A 212 33.13 -19.78 18.89
C ASP A 212 32.44 -18.45 19.19
N TRP A 213 32.73 -17.89 20.36
CA TRP A 213 32.11 -16.65 20.84
C TRP A 213 32.33 -15.45 19.92
N GLY A 214 33.48 -15.39 19.23
CA GLY A 214 33.77 -14.32 18.28
C GLY A 214 32.80 -14.34 17.10
N ARG A 215 32.60 -15.51 16.50
CA ARG A 215 31.63 -15.70 15.42
C ARG A 215 30.19 -15.55 15.88
N GLN A 216 29.84 -16.08 17.06
CA GLN A 216 28.50 -15.91 17.64
C GLN A 216 28.18 -14.41 17.85
N ALA A 217 29.11 -13.65 18.45
CA ALA A 217 28.93 -12.21 18.61
C ALA A 217 28.78 -11.49 17.27
N ALA A 218 29.63 -11.80 16.28
CA ALA A 218 29.52 -11.20 14.95
C ALA A 218 28.15 -11.45 14.30
N LEU A 219 27.60 -12.66 14.42
CA LEU A 219 26.26 -12.99 13.91
C LEU A 219 25.15 -12.25 14.67
N VAL A 220 25.25 -12.16 16.01
CA VAL A 220 24.28 -11.45 16.85
C VAL A 220 24.22 -9.99 16.47
N TYR A 221 25.37 -9.32 16.43
CA TYR A 221 25.40 -7.89 16.09
C TYR A 221 25.09 -7.65 14.61
N GLY A 222 25.68 -8.46 13.71
CA GLY A 222 25.53 -8.29 12.26
C GLY A 222 24.09 -8.40 11.78
N PHE A 223 23.32 -9.34 12.31
CA PHE A 223 21.91 -9.49 11.94
C PHE A 223 20.97 -8.68 12.83
N ASN A 224 21.04 -8.80 14.16
CA ASN A 224 20.00 -8.20 15.01
C ASN A 224 20.06 -6.68 15.02
N VAL A 225 21.26 -6.08 15.05
CA VAL A 225 21.37 -4.61 15.04
C VAL A 225 20.92 -4.04 13.71
N THR A 226 21.25 -4.69 12.59
CA THR A 226 20.83 -4.23 11.26
C THR A 226 19.31 -4.37 11.07
N LEU A 227 18.68 -5.40 11.65
CA LEU A 227 17.21 -5.51 11.71
C LEU A 227 16.57 -4.38 12.53
N MET A 228 17.15 -4.03 13.69
CA MET A 228 16.68 -2.90 14.50
C MET A 228 16.81 -1.58 13.74
N ILE A 229 17.93 -1.36 13.05
CA ILE A 229 18.14 -0.17 12.20
C ILE A 229 17.10 -0.13 11.08
N ALA A 230 16.85 -1.25 10.40
CA ALA A 230 15.84 -1.35 9.36
C ALA A 230 14.44 -1.00 9.90
N ALA A 231 14.08 -1.51 11.08
CA ALA A 231 12.83 -1.16 11.73
C ALA A 231 12.74 0.34 12.07
N ALA A 232 13.81 0.94 12.59
CA ALA A 232 13.86 2.37 12.89
C ALA A 232 13.69 3.24 11.63
N VAL A 233 14.28 2.83 10.50
CA VAL A 233 14.08 3.50 9.21
C VAL A 233 12.60 3.45 8.79
N LEU A 234 11.91 2.33 9.00
CA LEU A 234 10.48 2.22 8.68
C LEU A 234 9.61 3.10 9.58
N VAL A 235 9.95 3.22 10.87
CA VAL A 235 9.30 4.18 11.77
C VAL A 235 9.48 5.61 11.26
N ALA A 236 10.70 6.00 10.90
CA ALA A 236 10.99 7.32 10.33
C ALA A 236 10.24 7.57 9.00
N PHE A 237 10.15 6.55 8.14
CA PHE A 237 9.40 6.60 6.89
C PHE A 237 7.88 6.77 7.12
N ALA A 238 7.34 6.09 8.14
CA ALA A 238 5.93 6.16 8.50
C ALA A 238 5.55 7.53 9.11
N LEU A 239 6.36 8.04 10.04
CA LEU A 239 6.11 9.30 10.76
C LEU A 239 6.30 10.56 9.92
N ARG A 240 7.04 10.48 8.80
CA ARG A 240 7.23 11.65 7.95
C ARG A 240 5.88 12.09 7.34
N GLU A 241 5.69 13.36 7.03
CA GLU A 241 4.53 13.82 6.24
C GLU A 241 4.83 13.81 4.73
N ARG A 242 3.78 13.87 3.89
CA ARG A 242 3.97 13.90 2.44
C ARG A 242 4.64 15.22 2.06
N ARG A 243 5.60 15.21 1.13
CA ARG A 243 6.05 16.47 0.54
C ARG A 243 4.87 17.09 -0.21
N VAL A 244 4.43 18.25 0.25
CA VAL A 244 3.62 19.18 -0.53
C VAL A 244 4.64 20.10 -1.19
N ASP A 245 5.04 19.75 -2.41
CA ASP A 245 5.78 20.65 -3.30
C ASP A 245 4.78 21.43 -4.16
#